data_AF-A0A843C5U6-F1
#
_entry.id   AF-A0A843C5U6-F1
#
_cell.length_a   1.000
_cell.length_b   1.000
_cell.length_c   1.000
_cell.angle_alpha   90.00
_cell.angle_beta   90.00
_cell.angle_gamma   90.00
#
_symmetry.space_group_name_H-M   'P 1'
#
loop_
_entity.id
_entity.type
_entity.pdbx_description
1 polymer ?
#
loop_
_entity_poly.entity_id
_entity_poly.type
_entity_poly.pdbx_seq_one_letter_code
_entity_poly.pdbx_strand_id
1 'polypeptide(L)'
;GVPITPSGIPTPALITMSALRLANIPVLIANAGLKIKPQIPFLDLGGVPGKDMRTGHSVENTTEVLQRSIIAGKQLANTTDYLVIGESIPGGTTTALGVLSAIGVKAEGKVSSSMPDNPHFLKTNTVNLGLKAAGIKFGSLKDDPIKAISCLGDPMMPAFAGLVIGAASQVPVLMAGGTQMTAILAVINVLNPEILCNVAIGTTRWIIQDSSSDIRG
;
A
#
# COMPACT_ATOMS: atom_id res chain seq x y z
N GLY A 1 -10.32 20.27 -11.97
CA GLY A 1 -11.12 19.03 -12.04
C GLY A 1 -10.54 18.00 -11.11
N VAL A 2 -11.30 16.95 -10.77
CA VAL A 2 -10.76 15.80 -10.01
C VAL A 2 -9.92 14.90 -10.93
N PRO A 3 -8.99 14.08 -10.40
CA PRO A 3 -8.29 13.09 -11.22
C PRO A 3 -9.27 12.13 -11.92
N ILE A 4 -8.95 11.81 -13.18
CA ILE A 4 -9.70 10.89 -14.04
C ILE A 4 -8.75 9.86 -14.66
N THR A 5 -9.23 8.65 -14.91
CA THR A 5 -8.51 7.68 -15.74
C THR A 5 -8.45 8.13 -17.20
N PRO A 6 -7.58 7.54 -18.05
CA PRO A 6 -7.62 7.79 -19.50
C PRO A 6 -8.98 7.51 -20.15
N SER A 7 -9.78 6.61 -19.54
CA SER A 7 -11.15 6.29 -19.96
C SER A 7 -12.22 7.22 -19.36
N GLY A 8 -11.83 8.28 -18.66
CA GLY A 8 -12.75 9.29 -18.10
C GLY A 8 -13.46 8.87 -16.81
N ILE A 9 -13.07 7.75 -16.19
CA ILE A 9 -13.65 7.31 -14.92
C ILE A 9 -13.08 8.22 -13.80
N PRO A 10 -13.94 8.87 -13.00
CA PRO A 10 -13.48 9.76 -11.94
C PRO A 10 -12.84 8.98 -10.79
N THR A 11 -11.97 9.66 -10.04
CA THR A 11 -11.30 9.09 -8.87
C THR A 11 -12.29 8.46 -7.86
N PRO A 12 -11.94 7.30 -7.27
CA PRO A 12 -12.73 6.71 -6.18
C PRO A 12 -12.76 7.60 -4.93
N ALA A 13 -11.93 8.65 -4.84
CA ALA A 13 -12.00 9.64 -3.78
C ALA A 13 -13.38 10.32 -3.68
N LEU A 14 -14.19 10.32 -4.74
CA LEU A 14 -15.59 10.77 -4.68
C LEU A 14 -16.44 9.90 -3.74
N ILE A 15 -16.23 8.58 -3.75
CA ILE A 15 -16.92 7.65 -2.85
C ILE A 15 -16.45 7.91 -1.42
N THR A 16 -15.14 8.01 -1.20
CA THR A 16 -14.55 8.32 0.11
C THR A 16 -15.11 9.63 0.67
N MET A 17 -15.08 10.71 -0.11
CA MET A 17 -15.59 12.01 0.33
C MET A 17 -17.09 11.99 0.64
N SER A 18 -17.87 11.22 -0.11
CA SER A 18 -19.31 11.06 0.14
C SER A 18 -19.54 10.33 1.47
N ALA A 19 -18.84 9.22 1.70
CA ALA A 19 -18.93 8.46 2.96
C ALA A 19 -18.48 9.29 4.17
N LEU A 20 -17.34 9.97 4.07
CA LEU A 20 -16.81 10.82 5.15
C LEU A 20 -17.80 11.92 5.53
N ARG A 21 -18.44 12.58 4.54
CA ARG A 21 -19.43 13.64 4.80
C ARG A 21 -20.74 13.11 5.37
N LEU A 22 -21.28 12.04 4.80
CA LEU A 22 -22.57 11.48 5.22
C LEU A 22 -22.52 10.92 6.65
N ALA A 23 -21.40 10.31 7.02
CA ALA A 23 -21.20 9.73 8.34
C ALA A 23 -20.41 10.64 9.31
N ASN A 24 -20.08 11.87 8.88
CA ASN A 24 -19.30 12.86 9.64
C ASN A 24 -17.99 12.26 10.22
N ILE A 25 -17.28 11.47 9.41
CA ILE A 25 -16.07 10.78 9.82
C ILE A 25 -14.88 11.75 9.73
N PRO A 26 -14.08 11.93 10.81
CA PRO A 26 -12.90 12.76 10.77
C PRO A 26 -11.83 12.14 9.86
N VAL A 27 -11.08 12.99 9.15
CA VAL A 27 -10.04 12.56 8.22
C VAL A 27 -8.73 13.30 8.49
N LEU A 28 -7.64 12.54 8.50
CA LEU A 28 -6.28 13.07 8.53
C LEU A 28 -5.54 12.55 7.29
N ILE A 29 -4.98 13.47 6.51
CA ILE A 29 -4.15 13.10 5.36
C ILE A 29 -2.72 12.87 5.84
N ALA A 30 -2.14 11.75 5.44
CA ALA A 30 -0.74 11.44 5.71
C ALA A 30 0.06 11.44 4.40
N ASN A 31 1.19 12.15 4.39
CA ASN A 31 2.13 12.19 3.28
C ASN A 31 3.30 11.24 3.54
N ALA A 32 3.44 10.23 2.69
CA ALA A 32 4.52 9.25 2.77
C ALA A 32 5.60 9.44 1.70
N GLY A 33 5.51 10.46 0.84
CA GLY A 33 6.47 10.67 -0.25
C GLY A 33 5.88 11.27 -1.52
N LEU A 34 4.88 12.14 -1.43
CA LEU A 34 4.33 12.81 -2.61
C LEU A 34 5.35 13.78 -3.22
N LYS A 35 5.45 13.76 -4.55
CA LYS A 35 6.27 14.74 -5.30
C LYS A 35 5.69 16.15 -5.19
N ILE A 36 4.36 16.27 -5.22
CA ILE A 36 3.63 17.52 -5.04
C ILE A 36 2.83 17.38 -3.75
N LYS A 37 3.18 18.17 -2.74
CA LYS A 37 2.54 18.10 -1.43
C LYS A 37 1.11 18.68 -1.49
N PRO A 38 0.15 18.14 -0.70
CA PRO A 38 -1.21 18.68 -0.63
C PRO A 38 -1.22 20.14 -0.13
N GLN A 39 -2.15 20.96 -0.61
CA GLN A 39 -2.38 22.34 -0.14
C GLN A 39 -3.36 22.40 1.03
N ILE A 40 -3.27 21.43 1.93
CA ILE A 40 -4.09 21.28 3.14
C ILE A 40 -3.19 20.79 4.27
N PRO A 41 -3.60 20.87 5.55
CA PRO A 41 -2.87 20.24 6.63
C PRO A 41 -2.75 18.72 6.40
N PHE A 42 -1.55 18.19 6.60
CA PHE A 42 -1.27 16.75 6.53
C PHE A 42 -0.20 16.37 7.55
N LEU A 43 -0.20 15.11 7.94
CA LEU A 43 0.86 14.48 8.71
C LEU A 43 2.02 14.10 7.77
N ASP A 44 3.19 14.68 7.94
CA ASP A 44 4.38 14.29 7.16
C ASP A 44 5.09 13.11 7.85
N LEU A 45 5.19 11.98 7.15
CA LEU A 45 5.82 10.76 7.67
C LEU A 45 7.31 10.66 7.32
N GLY A 46 7.86 11.67 6.62
CA GLY A 46 9.30 11.78 6.35
C GLY A 46 9.80 10.98 5.15
N GLY A 47 8.89 10.47 4.31
CA GLY A 47 9.26 9.79 3.07
C GLY A 47 9.50 10.74 1.90
N VAL A 48 10.13 10.21 0.85
CA VAL A 48 10.45 10.92 -0.39
C VAL A 48 9.77 10.22 -1.58
N PRO A 49 9.61 10.90 -2.73
CA PRO A 49 9.06 10.27 -3.93
C PRO A 49 9.79 9.00 -4.33
N GLY A 50 9.01 7.96 -4.62
CA GLY A 50 9.53 6.68 -5.11
C GLY A 50 10.23 6.85 -6.45
N LYS A 51 11.31 6.10 -6.63
CA LYS A 51 12.08 6.00 -7.86
C LYS A 51 11.54 4.87 -8.74
N ASP A 52 12.06 4.81 -9.95
CA ASP A 52 11.77 3.72 -10.88
C ASP A 52 12.19 2.36 -10.30
N MET A 53 11.21 1.49 -10.06
CA MET A 53 11.44 0.16 -9.50
C MET A 53 12.35 -0.72 -10.35
N ARG A 54 12.46 -0.44 -11.66
CA ARG A 54 13.32 -1.22 -12.57
C ARG A 54 14.80 -1.09 -12.24
N THR A 55 15.16 -0.09 -11.42
CA THR A 55 16.53 0.11 -10.90
C THR A 55 16.86 -0.79 -9.70
N GLY A 56 15.86 -1.46 -9.12
CA GLY A 56 16.01 -2.26 -7.90
C GLY A 56 16.23 -1.43 -6.62
N HIS A 57 16.02 -0.11 -6.69
CA HIS A 57 16.20 0.85 -5.59
C HIS A 57 15.05 1.88 -5.61
N SER A 58 13.82 1.40 -5.41
CA SER A 58 12.61 2.22 -5.57
C SER A 58 12.33 3.15 -4.39
N VAL A 59 12.60 2.72 -3.15
CA VAL A 59 12.19 3.47 -1.94
C VAL A 59 13.40 3.71 -1.04
N GLU A 60 13.56 4.97 -0.65
CA GLU A 60 14.55 5.42 0.35
C GLU A 60 13.91 5.55 1.73
N ASN A 61 14.74 5.56 2.77
CA ASN A 61 14.34 5.80 4.16
C ASN A 61 13.24 4.83 4.68
N THR A 62 13.12 3.64 4.10
CA THR A 62 12.04 2.69 4.39
C THR A 62 11.90 2.38 5.88
N THR A 63 13.00 2.09 6.56
CA THR A 63 13.03 1.80 8.00
C THR A 63 12.60 3.00 8.83
N GLU A 64 13.08 4.19 8.48
CA GLU A 64 12.78 5.41 9.24
C GLU A 64 11.31 5.83 9.08
N VAL A 65 10.79 5.78 7.84
CA VAL A 65 9.37 6.02 7.57
C VAL A 65 8.50 5.02 8.33
N LEU A 66 8.86 3.74 8.32
CA LEU A 66 8.15 2.72 9.09
C LEU A 66 8.10 3.07 10.59
N GLN A 67 9.25 3.38 11.20
CA GLN A 67 9.33 3.68 12.63
C GLN A 67 8.54 4.94 13.01
N ARG A 68 8.65 6.01 12.22
CA ARG A 68 7.85 7.23 12.40
C ARG A 68 6.36 6.93 12.31
N SER A 69 5.97 6.11 11.33
CA SER A 69 4.58 5.70 11.16
C SER A 69 4.06 4.80 12.28
N ILE A 70 4.88 3.93 12.87
CA ILE A 70 4.49 3.16 14.05
C ILE A 70 4.16 4.09 15.22
N ILE A 71 4.98 5.11 15.45
CA ILE A 71 4.73 6.11 16.49
C ILE A 71 3.43 6.86 16.19
N ALA A 72 3.25 7.34 14.95
CA ALA A 72 2.03 8.02 14.54
C ALA A 72 0.78 7.14 14.70
N GLY A 73 0.83 5.88 14.28
CA GLY A 73 -0.27 4.92 14.42
C GLY A 73 -0.67 4.70 15.89
N LYS A 74 0.31 4.57 16.78
CA LYS A 74 0.07 4.47 18.24
C LYS A 74 -0.61 5.72 18.79
N GLN A 75 -0.16 6.91 18.39
CA GLN A 75 -0.76 8.15 18.87
C GLN A 75 -2.18 8.34 18.35
N LEU A 76 -2.44 8.01 17.09
CA LEU A 76 -3.80 8.09 16.53
C LEU A 76 -4.75 7.12 17.23
N ALA A 77 -4.30 5.88 17.52
CA ALA A 77 -5.11 4.90 18.23
C ALA A 77 -5.49 5.33 19.66
N ASN A 78 -4.77 6.25 20.29
CA ASN A 78 -5.16 6.80 21.60
C ASN A 78 -6.34 7.77 21.53
N THR A 79 -6.79 8.14 20.32
CA THR A 79 -7.81 9.18 20.09
C THR A 79 -9.11 8.62 19.50
N THR A 80 -9.15 7.33 19.17
CA THR A 80 -10.29 6.68 18.51
C THR A 80 -10.32 5.20 18.85
N ASP A 81 -11.49 4.58 18.86
CA ASP A 81 -11.66 3.14 19.11
C ASP A 81 -11.47 2.28 17.85
N TYR A 82 -11.34 2.91 16.67
CA TYR A 82 -11.22 2.23 15.38
C TYR A 82 -10.51 3.12 14.35
N LEU A 83 -9.69 2.53 13.49
CA LEU A 83 -9.01 3.24 12.40
C LEU A 83 -9.29 2.63 11.03
N VAL A 84 -9.61 3.48 10.07
CA VAL A 84 -9.68 3.12 8.65
C VAL A 84 -8.51 3.80 7.94
N ILE A 85 -7.61 3.01 7.38
CA ILE A 85 -6.42 3.52 6.69
C ILE A 85 -6.57 3.18 5.21
N GLY A 86 -6.61 4.21 4.36
CA GLY A 86 -6.67 4.07 2.90
C GLY A 86 -5.40 4.55 2.22
N GLU A 87 -5.27 4.27 0.93
CA GLU A 87 -4.13 4.68 0.12
C GLU A 87 -4.55 5.45 -1.14
N SER A 88 -3.60 6.22 -1.69
CA SER A 88 -3.69 6.76 -3.04
C SER A 88 -2.31 6.79 -3.67
N ILE A 89 -1.92 5.68 -4.31
CA ILE A 89 -0.63 5.54 -5.00
C ILE A 89 -0.81 5.09 -6.46
N PRO A 90 -0.56 5.98 -7.44
CA PRO A 90 -0.47 5.57 -8.84
C PRO A 90 0.64 4.52 -9.03
N GLY A 91 0.32 3.41 -9.71
CA GLY A 91 1.25 2.30 -9.92
C GLY A 91 1.36 1.32 -8.75
N GLY A 92 0.60 1.51 -7.67
CA GLY A 92 0.64 0.70 -6.45
C GLY A 92 0.40 -0.81 -6.65
N THR A 93 -0.33 -1.20 -7.69
CA THR A 93 -0.56 -2.63 -7.99
C THR A 93 0.69 -3.33 -8.54
N THR A 94 1.55 -2.60 -9.26
CA THR A 94 2.82 -3.12 -9.77
C THR A 94 3.85 -3.25 -8.65
N THR A 95 3.94 -2.26 -7.76
CA THR A 95 4.82 -2.31 -6.58
C THR A 95 4.37 -3.39 -5.61
N ALA A 96 3.07 -3.59 -5.43
CA ALA A 96 2.52 -4.70 -4.66
C ALA A 96 2.97 -6.06 -5.22
N LEU A 97 2.88 -6.26 -6.54
CA LEU A 97 3.41 -7.47 -7.19
C LEU A 97 4.91 -7.64 -6.93
N GLY A 98 5.69 -6.56 -7.01
CA GLY A 98 7.13 -6.57 -6.77
C GLY A 98 7.49 -7.03 -5.37
N VAL A 99 6.88 -6.43 -4.35
CA VAL A 99 7.13 -6.78 -2.95
C VAL A 99 6.68 -8.21 -2.65
N LEU A 100 5.46 -8.59 -3.08
CA LEU A 100 4.95 -9.96 -2.93
C LEU A 100 5.90 -11.00 -3.58
N SER A 101 6.43 -10.70 -4.77
CA SER A 101 7.38 -11.58 -5.46
C SER A 101 8.70 -11.71 -4.70
N ALA A 102 9.23 -10.61 -4.18
CA ALA A 102 10.48 -10.60 -3.42
C ALA A 102 10.39 -11.40 -2.11
N ILE A 103 9.24 -11.36 -1.43
CA ILE A 103 8.98 -12.13 -0.21
C ILE A 103 8.48 -13.57 -0.47
N GLY A 104 8.21 -13.91 -1.74
CA GLY A 104 7.96 -15.30 -2.17
C GLY A 104 6.48 -15.70 -2.28
N VAL A 105 5.58 -14.73 -2.37
CA VAL A 105 4.15 -14.95 -2.62
C VAL A 105 3.90 -15.03 -4.13
N LYS A 106 3.21 -16.09 -4.56
CA LYS A 106 2.82 -16.31 -5.97
C LYS A 106 1.67 -15.39 -6.37
N ALA A 107 1.99 -14.12 -6.63
CA ALA A 107 1.02 -13.07 -6.94
C ALA A 107 0.94 -12.70 -8.43
N GLU A 108 1.74 -13.34 -9.29
CA GLU A 108 1.68 -13.12 -10.74
C GLU A 108 0.28 -13.47 -11.27
N GLY A 109 -0.30 -12.58 -12.09
CA GLY A 109 -1.67 -12.73 -12.58
C GLY A 109 -2.76 -12.45 -11.53
N LYS A 110 -2.41 -12.17 -10.26
CA LYS A 110 -3.37 -12.01 -9.17
C LYS A 110 -3.60 -10.57 -8.69
N VAL A 111 -2.76 -9.62 -9.10
CA VAL A 111 -2.92 -8.20 -8.72
C VAL A 111 -3.90 -7.48 -9.64
N SER A 112 -4.77 -6.62 -9.09
CA SER A 112 -5.78 -5.89 -9.87
C SER A 112 -5.19 -4.67 -10.59
N SER A 113 -6.02 -3.91 -11.30
CA SER A 113 -5.65 -2.72 -12.09
C SER A 113 -6.74 -1.65 -12.00
N SER A 114 -6.33 -0.37 -12.06
CA SER A 114 -7.25 0.75 -12.24
C SER A 114 -7.57 1.05 -13.71
N MET A 115 -6.97 0.30 -14.63
CA MET A 115 -7.20 0.40 -16.08
C MET A 115 -8.22 -0.65 -16.53
N PRO A 116 -9.00 -0.40 -17.60
CA PRO A 116 -9.98 -1.36 -18.12
C PRO A 116 -9.36 -2.73 -18.44
N ASP A 117 -8.19 -2.73 -19.07
CA ASP A 117 -7.39 -3.93 -19.28
C ASP A 117 -6.27 -4.00 -18.24
N ASN A 118 -6.12 -5.15 -17.60
CA ASN A 118 -5.05 -5.39 -16.62
C ASN A 118 -3.77 -5.84 -17.35
N PRO A 119 -2.72 -5.00 -17.44
CA PRO A 119 -1.55 -5.30 -18.24
C PRO A 119 -0.57 -6.19 -17.45
N HIS A 120 -0.99 -7.41 -17.12
CA HIS A 120 -0.21 -8.36 -16.31
C HIS A 120 1.20 -8.56 -16.85
N PHE A 121 1.35 -8.77 -18.16
CA PHE A 121 2.65 -8.93 -18.80
C PHE A 121 3.60 -7.76 -18.53
N LEU A 122 3.10 -6.51 -18.63
CA LEU A 122 3.90 -5.31 -18.39
C LEU A 122 4.31 -5.20 -16.92
N LYS A 123 3.40 -5.52 -16.00
CA LYS A 123 3.68 -5.52 -14.55
C LYS A 123 4.74 -6.57 -14.21
N THR A 124 4.55 -7.81 -14.65
CA THR A 124 5.52 -8.91 -14.46
C THR A 124 6.88 -8.55 -15.03
N ASN A 125 6.94 -8.02 -16.26
CA ASN A 125 8.21 -7.65 -16.86
C ASN A 125 8.93 -6.53 -16.08
N THR A 126 8.17 -5.54 -15.61
CA THR A 126 8.72 -4.43 -14.80
C THR A 126 9.27 -4.93 -13.47
N VAL A 127 8.55 -5.84 -12.79
CA VAL A 127 9.01 -6.48 -11.55
C VAL A 127 10.24 -7.34 -11.80
N ASN A 128 10.28 -8.12 -12.88
CA ASN A 128 11.44 -8.93 -13.23
C ASN A 128 12.70 -8.09 -13.50
N LEU A 129 12.56 -6.94 -14.16
CA LEU A 129 13.66 -5.99 -14.34
C LEU A 129 14.18 -5.47 -13.00
N GLY A 130 13.28 -5.08 -12.09
CA GLY A 130 13.66 -4.61 -10.75
C GLY A 130 14.33 -5.69 -9.90
N LEU A 131 13.79 -6.93 -9.90
CA LEU A 131 14.39 -8.08 -9.21
C LEU A 131 15.82 -8.33 -9.72
N LYS A 132 15.99 -8.35 -11.04
CA LYS A 132 17.30 -8.53 -11.68
C LYS A 132 18.27 -7.41 -11.31
N ALA A 133 17.84 -6.15 -11.35
CA ALA A 133 18.69 -5.00 -11.03
C ALA A 133 19.10 -4.98 -9.55
N ALA A 134 18.23 -5.41 -8.65
CA ALA A 134 18.54 -5.56 -7.22
C ALA A 134 19.34 -6.84 -6.89
N GLY A 135 19.60 -7.73 -7.86
CA GLY A 135 20.31 -8.98 -7.63
C GLY A 135 19.53 -9.98 -6.77
N ILE A 136 18.20 -9.85 -6.73
CA ILE A 136 17.31 -10.66 -5.89
C ILE A 136 16.50 -11.63 -6.76
N LYS A 137 16.14 -12.76 -6.16
CA LYS A 137 15.29 -13.78 -6.80
C LYS A 137 13.93 -13.77 -6.13
N PHE A 138 12.96 -14.40 -6.77
CA PHE A 138 11.67 -14.67 -6.15
C PHE A 138 11.87 -15.32 -4.76
N GLY A 139 11.23 -14.76 -3.73
CA GLY A 139 11.30 -15.24 -2.36
C GLY A 139 12.62 -15.05 -1.63
N SER A 140 13.63 -14.41 -2.22
CA SER A 140 14.92 -14.24 -1.55
C SER A 140 14.87 -13.28 -0.35
N LEU A 141 13.81 -12.48 -0.23
CA LEU A 141 13.59 -11.53 0.86
C LEU A 141 12.40 -11.91 1.74
N LYS A 142 12.06 -13.20 1.85
CA LYS A 142 10.93 -13.71 2.65
C LYS A 142 10.96 -13.22 4.12
N ASP A 143 12.15 -13.04 4.69
CA ASP A 143 12.36 -12.61 6.08
C ASP A 143 12.79 -11.14 6.19
N ASP A 144 12.88 -10.41 5.07
CA ASP A 144 13.29 -9.00 5.03
C ASP A 144 12.35 -8.17 4.14
N PRO A 145 11.10 -7.93 4.61
CA PRO A 145 10.10 -7.18 3.86
C PRO A 145 10.49 -5.70 3.72
N ILE A 146 11.34 -5.17 4.60
CA ILE A 146 11.83 -3.79 4.52
C ILE A 146 12.75 -3.63 3.32
N LYS A 147 13.67 -4.58 3.12
CA LYS A 147 14.50 -4.60 1.92
C LYS A 147 13.67 -4.83 0.66
N ALA A 148 12.64 -5.68 0.72
CA ALA A 148 11.74 -5.89 -0.41
C ALA A 148 11.05 -4.58 -0.84
N ILE A 149 10.53 -3.81 0.11
CA ILE A 149 9.96 -2.48 -0.13
C ILE A 149 11.01 -1.51 -0.68
N SER A 150 12.21 -1.45 -0.09
CA SER A 150 13.27 -0.56 -0.56
C SER A 150 13.64 -0.83 -2.03
N CYS A 151 13.63 -2.10 -2.44
CA CYS A 151 13.95 -2.47 -3.82
C CYS A 151 12.80 -2.25 -4.82
N LEU A 152 11.58 -2.65 -4.46
CA LEU A 152 10.47 -2.86 -5.41
C LEU A 152 9.14 -2.24 -4.98
N GLY A 153 9.05 -1.69 -3.78
CA GLY A 153 7.83 -1.12 -3.23
C GLY A 153 7.58 0.32 -3.67
N ASP A 154 6.73 1.00 -2.92
CA ASP A 154 6.51 2.45 -3.03
C ASP A 154 6.58 3.08 -1.63
N PRO A 155 6.69 4.42 -1.55
CA PRO A 155 6.78 5.11 -0.26
C PRO A 155 5.54 4.97 0.62
N MET A 156 4.37 4.61 0.06
CA MET A 156 3.16 4.38 0.85
C MET A 156 3.30 3.10 1.68
N MET A 157 3.92 2.04 1.16
CA MET A 157 4.04 0.75 1.86
C MET A 157 4.65 0.79 3.28
N PRO A 158 5.86 1.37 3.50
CA PRO A 158 6.44 1.40 4.85
C PRO A 158 5.62 2.29 5.77
N ALA A 159 5.06 3.38 5.23
CA ALA A 159 4.21 4.28 6.00
C ALA A 159 2.92 3.60 6.46
N PHE A 160 2.24 2.92 5.54
CA PHE A 160 0.99 2.22 5.79
C PHE A 160 1.20 1.06 6.76
N ALA A 161 2.21 0.21 6.51
CA ALA A 161 2.54 -0.89 7.41
C ALA A 161 2.83 -0.39 8.83
N GLY A 162 3.57 0.72 8.96
CA GLY A 162 3.87 1.30 10.26
C GLY A 162 2.64 1.84 10.97
N LEU A 163 1.77 2.56 10.27
CA LEU A 163 0.52 3.07 10.83
C LEU A 163 -0.36 1.92 11.34
N VAL A 164 -0.50 0.85 10.55
CA VAL A 164 -1.28 -0.34 10.94
C VAL A 164 -0.64 -1.03 12.14
N ILE A 165 0.67 -1.31 12.12
CA ILE A 165 1.37 -1.95 13.25
C ILE A 165 1.21 -1.14 14.54
N GLY A 166 1.35 0.18 14.45
CA GLY A 166 1.17 1.08 15.59
C GLY A 166 -0.25 1.06 16.13
N ALA A 167 -1.24 1.19 15.25
CA ALA A 167 -2.65 1.28 15.62
C ALA A 167 -3.24 -0.06 16.09
N ALA A 168 -3.01 -1.13 15.34
CA ALA A 168 -3.58 -2.46 15.58
C ALA A 168 -3.07 -3.12 16.87
N SER A 169 -2.01 -2.59 17.48
CA SER A 169 -1.59 -2.98 18.83
C SER A 169 -2.56 -2.53 19.93
N GLN A 170 -3.52 -1.65 19.63
CA GLN A 170 -4.44 -1.05 20.59
C GLN A 170 -5.90 -1.12 20.13
N VAL A 171 -6.17 -0.82 18.85
CA VAL A 171 -7.53 -0.69 18.30
C VAL A 171 -7.66 -1.41 16.97
N PRO A 172 -8.83 -1.92 16.58
CA PRO A 172 -8.98 -2.59 15.29
C PRO A 172 -8.74 -1.65 14.11
N VAL A 173 -8.13 -2.21 13.05
CA VAL A 173 -7.76 -1.45 11.85
C VAL A 173 -8.35 -2.06 10.59
N LEU A 174 -9.07 -1.24 9.82
CA LEU A 174 -9.46 -1.56 8.45
C LEU A 174 -8.45 -1.01 7.46
N MET A 175 -7.75 -1.90 6.77
CA MET A 175 -6.92 -1.57 5.62
C MET A 175 -7.82 -1.41 4.39
N ALA A 176 -8.19 -0.17 4.06
CA ALA A 176 -9.11 0.16 2.98
C ALA A 176 -8.38 0.26 1.63
N GLY A 177 -8.43 -0.80 0.83
CA GLY A 177 -7.76 -0.84 -0.46
C GLY A 177 -8.00 -2.12 -1.26
N GLY A 178 -7.34 -2.24 -2.39
CA GLY A 178 -7.40 -3.42 -3.26
C GLY A 178 -6.31 -4.44 -2.95
N THR A 179 -5.80 -5.09 -4.00
CA THR A 179 -4.70 -6.06 -3.92
C THR A 179 -3.41 -5.47 -3.36
N GLN A 180 -3.26 -4.15 -3.31
CA GLN A 180 -2.17 -3.47 -2.61
C GLN A 180 -2.13 -3.84 -1.12
N MET A 181 -3.31 -4.00 -0.49
CA MET A 181 -3.40 -4.34 0.93
C MET A 181 -2.93 -5.76 1.23
N THR A 182 -2.88 -6.66 0.25
CA THR A 182 -2.32 -8.01 0.47
C THR A 182 -0.80 -7.97 0.54
N ALA A 183 -0.14 -7.05 -0.18
CA ALA A 183 1.29 -6.78 0.01
C ALA A 183 1.58 -6.20 1.40
N ILE A 184 0.76 -5.25 1.86
CA ILE A 184 0.86 -4.72 3.22
C ILE A 184 0.64 -5.82 4.26
N LEU A 185 -0.39 -6.65 4.10
CA LEU A 185 -0.68 -7.77 4.99
C LEU A 185 0.50 -8.74 5.06
N ALA A 186 1.13 -9.06 3.92
CA ALA A 186 2.29 -9.95 3.88
C ALA A 186 3.52 -9.33 4.56
N VAL A 187 3.75 -8.02 4.38
CA VAL A 187 4.79 -7.27 5.10
C VAL A 187 4.55 -7.32 6.61
N ILE A 188 3.32 -7.04 7.05
CA ILE A 188 2.95 -7.06 8.47
C ILE A 188 3.09 -8.47 9.06
N ASN A 189 2.68 -9.51 8.33
CA ASN A 189 2.79 -10.90 8.77
C ASN A 189 4.24 -11.29 9.10
N VAL A 190 5.21 -10.76 8.35
CA VAL A 190 6.64 -10.99 8.63
C VAL A 190 7.15 -10.13 9.79
N LEU A 191 6.72 -8.87 9.88
CA LEU A 191 7.21 -7.93 10.90
C LEU A 191 6.57 -8.11 12.29
N ASN A 192 5.28 -8.40 12.35
CA ASN A 192 4.49 -8.50 13.58
C ASN A 192 3.20 -9.31 13.37
N PRO A 193 3.28 -10.65 13.28
CA PRO A 193 2.12 -11.50 12.97
C PRO A 193 1.01 -11.46 14.03
N GLU A 194 1.34 -11.15 15.28
CA GLU A 194 0.39 -11.13 16.40
C GLU A 194 -0.75 -10.11 16.21
N ILE A 195 -0.49 -9.02 15.49
CA ILE A 195 -1.50 -7.96 15.27
C ILE A 195 -2.51 -8.32 14.18
N LEU A 196 -2.29 -9.40 13.41
CA LEU A 196 -3.16 -9.76 12.30
C LEU A 196 -4.60 -10.10 12.73
N CYS A 197 -4.78 -10.55 13.96
CA CYS A 197 -6.11 -10.80 14.52
C CYS A 197 -6.96 -9.52 14.67
N ASN A 198 -6.31 -8.35 14.62
CA ASN A 198 -6.95 -7.04 14.81
C ASN A 198 -6.99 -6.20 13.52
N VAL A 199 -6.77 -6.85 12.37
CA VAL A 199 -6.71 -6.19 11.06
C VAL A 199 -7.63 -6.88 10.07
N ALA A 200 -8.34 -6.09 9.27
CA ALA A 200 -9.14 -6.57 8.14
C ALA A 200 -8.81 -5.78 6.86
N ILE A 201 -8.96 -6.42 5.70
CA ILE A 201 -8.93 -5.73 4.40
C ILE A 201 -10.36 -5.34 4.02
N GLY A 202 -10.62 -4.05 3.91
CA GLY A 202 -11.86 -3.50 3.38
C GLY A 202 -11.68 -3.15 1.91
N THR A 203 -12.46 -3.78 1.02
CA THR A 203 -12.40 -3.50 -0.41
C THR A 203 -13.79 -3.43 -1.04
N THR A 204 -13.84 -3.14 -2.33
CA THR A 204 -15.11 -3.00 -3.05
C THR A 204 -15.54 -4.31 -3.72
N ARG A 205 -16.83 -4.44 -4.01
CA ARG A 205 -17.35 -5.57 -4.80
C ARG A 205 -16.63 -5.74 -6.14
N TRP A 206 -16.18 -4.64 -6.75
CA TRP A 206 -15.50 -4.67 -8.04
C TRP A 206 -14.16 -5.38 -7.96
N ILE A 207 -13.40 -5.20 -6.87
CA ILE A 207 -12.14 -5.93 -6.66
C ILE A 207 -12.43 -7.39 -6.30
N ILE A 208 -13.46 -7.66 -5.50
CA ILE A 208 -13.83 -9.03 -5.12
C ILE A 208 -14.32 -9.87 -6.32
N GLN A 209 -14.96 -9.23 -7.30
CA GLN A 209 -15.56 -9.87 -8.47
C GLN A 209 -14.69 -9.73 -9.73
N ASP A 210 -13.50 -9.12 -9.63
CA ASP A 210 -12.58 -8.94 -10.75
C ASP A 210 -12.00 -10.30 -11.15
N SER A 211 -12.46 -10.85 -12.29
CA SER A 211 -11.97 -12.12 -12.82
C SER A 211 -10.52 -12.06 -13.32
N SER A 212 -9.94 -10.86 -13.42
CA SER A 212 -8.55 -10.64 -13.81
C SER A 212 -7.60 -10.50 -12.62
N SER A 213 -8.09 -10.64 -11.38
CA SER A 213 -7.28 -10.63 -10.17
C SER A 213 -7.80 -11.64 -9.14
N ASP A 214 -7.01 -11.88 -8.09
CA ASP A 214 -7.35 -12.84 -7.06
C ASP A 214 -6.85 -12.35 -5.70
N ILE A 215 -7.70 -11.56 -5.04
CA ILE A 215 -7.43 -11.04 -3.70
C ILE A 215 -7.72 -12.06 -2.60
N ARG A 216 -8.47 -13.13 -2.89
CA ARG A 216 -8.90 -14.13 -1.91
C ARG A 216 -7.84 -15.22 -1.71
N GLY A 217 -7.03 -15.49 -2.74
CA GLY A 217 -5.91 -16.42 -2.70
C GLY A 217 -6.20 -17.74 -3.39
#